data_AF-A0AAW9D5F2-F1
#
_entry.id   AF-A0AAW9D5F2-F1
#
_cell.length_a   1.000
_cell.length_b   1.000
_cell.length_c   1.000
_cell.angle_alpha   90.00
_cell.angle_beta   90.00
_cell.angle_gamma   90.00
#
_symmetry.space_group_name_H-M   'P 1'
#
loop_
_entity.id
_entity.type
_entity.pdbx_description
1 polymer ?
#
loop_
_entity_poly.entity_id
_entity_poly.type
_entity_poly.pdbx_seq_one_letter_code
_entity_poly.pdbx_strand_id
1 'polypeptide(L)'
;MHALQELGAALVELPKDAFKRMPMPEDLADAVREARRITDHEGKRRQIQYVGRVMRSLTADETAALRAALDAQRGVNKAETARLHWIERTREQLLANDEALTAFIREHPSADVQEGRTLIRNARREAQQGKPPRYFRELFQWIKSASGAAGDASDAPEHSPESDDDDDEA
;
A
#
# COMPACT_ATOMS: atom_id res chain seq x y z
N MET A 1 -9.76 -28.30 -13.82
CA MET A 1 -10.27 -27.18 -14.65
C MET A 1 -10.29 -25.83 -13.91
N HIS A 2 -10.42 -25.78 -12.58
CA HIS A 2 -10.56 -24.53 -11.82
C HIS A 2 -9.31 -23.63 -11.77
N ALA A 3 -8.11 -24.20 -11.70
CA ALA A 3 -6.88 -23.42 -11.53
C ALA A 3 -6.58 -22.40 -12.66
N LEU A 4 -6.90 -22.71 -13.93
CA LEU A 4 -6.71 -21.75 -15.05
C LEU A 4 -7.79 -20.67 -15.08
N GLN A 5 -8.99 -21.00 -14.60
CA GLN A 5 -10.08 -20.04 -14.46
C GLN A 5 -9.79 -19.05 -13.32
N GLU A 6 -9.30 -19.54 -12.19
CA GLU A 6 -8.84 -18.70 -11.07
C GLU A 6 -7.69 -17.79 -11.49
N LEU A 7 -6.75 -18.31 -12.28
CA LEU A 7 -5.65 -17.52 -12.85
C LEU A 7 -6.19 -16.40 -13.76
N GLY A 8 -7.14 -16.72 -14.64
CA GLY A 8 -7.80 -15.74 -15.50
C GLY A 8 -8.58 -14.68 -14.71
N ALA A 9 -9.29 -15.07 -13.65
CA ALA A 9 -10.00 -14.14 -12.77
C ALA A 9 -9.03 -13.20 -12.04
N ALA A 10 -7.90 -13.74 -11.55
CA ALA A 10 -6.87 -12.94 -10.90
C ALA A 10 -6.28 -11.86 -11.83
N LEU A 11 -6.13 -12.15 -13.13
CA LEU A 11 -5.67 -11.15 -14.12
C LEU A 11 -6.65 -9.99 -14.30
N VAL A 12 -7.97 -10.25 -14.22
CA VAL A 12 -9.02 -9.22 -14.34
C VAL A 12 -9.02 -8.28 -13.13
N GLU A 13 -8.67 -8.79 -11.96
CA GLU A 13 -8.66 -8.05 -10.69
C GLU A 13 -7.38 -7.25 -10.45
N LEU A 14 -6.35 -7.41 -11.31
CA LEU A 14 -5.09 -6.69 -11.15
C LEU A 14 -5.28 -5.16 -11.19
N PRO A 15 -4.52 -4.41 -10.36
CA PRO A 15 -4.38 -2.97 -10.52
C PRO A 15 -3.93 -2.59 -11.94
N LYS A 16 -4.28 -1.38 -12.39
CA LYS A 16 -4.02 -0.91 -13.76
C LYS A 16 -2.54 -1.03 -14.15
N ASP A 17 -1.63 -0.68 -13.24
CA ASP A 17 -0.20 -0.70 -13.51
C ASP A 17 0.40 -2.11 -13.51
N ALA A 18 -0.07 -2.98 -12.60
CA ALA A 18 0.31 -4.38 -12.60
C ALA A 18 -0.15 -5.08 -13.89
N PHE A 19 -1.40 -4.84 -14.32
CA PHE A 19 -1.96 -5.39 -15.56
C PHE A 19 -1.12 -5.02 -16.80
N LYS A 20 -0.69 -3.77 -16.92
CA LYS A 20 0.14 -3.31 -18.07
C LYS A 20 1.50 -4.01 -18.16
N ARG A 21 2.01 -4.53 -17.04
CA ARG A 21 3.32 -5.19 -16.96
C ARG A 21 3.23 -6.71 -17.09
N MET A 22 2.02 -7.27 -17.20
CA MET A 22 1.85 -8.72 -17.30
C MET A 22 2.28 -9.24 -18.68
N PRO A 23 3.05 -10.33 -18.76
CA PRO A 23 3.46 -10.96 -20.01
C PRO A 23 2.28 -11.76 -20.61
N MET A 24 1.29 -11.05 -21.15
CA MET A 24 0.09 -11.64 -21.76
C MET A 24 0.19 -11.64 -23.28
N PRO A 25 -0.15 -12.75 -23.95
CA PRO A 25 -0.45 -12.76 -25.37
C PRO A 25 -1.64 -11.83 -25.69
N GLU A 26 -1.67 -11.30 -26.91
CA GLU A 26 -2.64 -10.28 -27.35
C GLU A 26 -4.09 -10.73 -27.13
N ASP A 27 -4.44 -11.95 -27.56
CA ASP A 27 -5.76 -12.54 -27.39
C ASP A 27 -6.24 -12.58 -25.92
N LEU A 28 -5.32 -12.87 -24.99
CA LEU A 28 -5.61 -12.89 -23.57
C LEU A 28 -5.76 -11.47 -23.01
N ALA A 29 -4.84 -10.57 -23.38
CA ALA A 29 -4.86 -9.18 -22.94
C ALA A 29 -6.16 -8.49 -23.34
N ASP A 30 -6.65 -8.75 -24.56
CA ASP A 30 -7.92 -8.23 -25.07
C ASP A 30 -9.12 -8.79 -24.33
N ALA A 31 -9.16 -10.12 -24.14
CA ALA A 31 -10.24 -10.77 -23.40
C ALA A 31 -10.35 -10.24 -21.96
N VAL A 32 -9.21 -10.03 -21.29
CA VAL A 32 -9.14 -9.49 -19.93
C VAL A 32 -9.52 -8.00 -19.91
N ARG A 33 -9.07 -7.20 -20.89
CA ARG A 33 -9.44 -5.77 -20.98
C ARG A 33 -10.94 -5.59 -21.12
N GLU A 34 -11.59 -6.42 -21.94
CA GLU A 34 -13.04 -6.40 -22.09
C GLU A 34 -13.75 -6.81 -20.79
N ALA A 35 -13.25 -7.84 -20.09
CA ALA A 35 -13.79 -8.24 -18.79
C ALA A 35 -13.76 -7.11 -17.74
N ARG A 36 -12.74 -6.25 -17.80
CA ARG A 36 -12.59 -5.10 -16.91
C ARG A 36 -13.50 -3.93 -17.28
N ARG A 37 -13.94 -3.83 -18.54
CA ARG A 37 -14.84 -2.78 -19.04
C ARG A 37 -16.31 -3.07 -18.74
N ILE A 38 -16.69 -4.34 -18.71
CA ILE A 38 -18.07 -4.76 -18.46
C ILE A 38 -18.45 -4.47 -17.00
N THR A 39 -19.51 -3.69 -16.82
CA THR A 39 -20.09 -3.34 -15.51
C THR A 39 -21.22 -4.29 -15.10
N ASP A 40 -21.93 -4.90 -16.05
CA ASP A 40 -22.99 -5.87 -15.78
C ASP A 40 -22.43 -7.15 -15.16
N HIS A 41 -23.05 -7.62 -14.07
CA HIS A 41 -22.58 -8.78 -13.33
C HIS A 41 -22.62 -10.06 -14.18
N GLU A 42 -23.67 -10.26 -14.96
CA GLU A 42 -23.81 -11.47 -15.76
C GLU A 42 -22.89 -11.44 -16.98
N GLY A 43 -22.80 -10.31 -17.67
CA GLY A 43 -21.87 -10.07 -18.76
C GLY A 43 -20.42 -10.26 -18.33
N LYS A 44 -20.04 -9.69 -17.18
CA LYS A 44 -18.69 -9.85 -16.61
C LYS A 44 -18.40 -11.31 -16.28
N ARG A 45 -19.35 -12.01 -15.66
CA ARG A 45 -19.23 -13.45 -15.37
C ARG A 45 -19.01 -14.28 -16.64
N ARG A 46 -19.77 -14.01 -17.70
CA ARG A 46 -19.60 -14.70 -19.01
C ARG A 46 -18.26 -14.39 -19.64
N GLN A 47 -17.80 -13.14 -19.57
CA GLN A 47 -16.50 -12.75 -20.09
C GLN A 47 -15.34 -13.39 -19.32
N ILE A 48 -15.45 -13.51 -17.99
CA ILE A 48 -14.46 -14.25 -17.18
C ILE A 48 -14.40 -15.73 -17.60
N GLN A 49 -15.53 -16.35 -17.95
CA GLN A 49 -15.53 -17.72 -18.48
C GLN A 49 -14.84 -17.81 -19.86
N TYR A 50 -15.03 -16.79 -20.71
CA TYR A 50 -14.33 -16.69 -21.99
C TYR A 50 -12.81 -16.53 -21.78
N VAL A 51 -12.38 -15.64 -20.86
CA VAL A 51 -10.98 -15.54 -20.44
C VAL A 51 -10.45 -16.91 -20.01
N GLY A 52 -11.20 -17.64 -19.17
CA GLY A 52 -10.84 -19.00 -18.78
C GLY A 52 -10.75 -20.01 -19.94
N ARG A 53 -11.45 -19.77 -21.06
CA ARG A 53 -11.31 -20.55 -22.30
C ARG A 53 -10.03 -20.18 -23.05
N VAL A 54 -9.74 -18.88 -23.20
CA VAL A 54 -8.49 -18.39 -23.82
C VAL A 54 -7.27 -18.87 -23.03
N MET A 55 -7.35 -18.91 -21.70
CA MET A 55 -6.29 -19.48 -20.84
C MET A 55 -5.97 -20.95 -21.15
N ARG A 56 -6.90 -21.72 -21.74
CA ARG A 56 -6.67 -23.13 -22.12
C ARG A 56 -5.98 -23.29 -23.47
N SER A 57 -5.95 -22.26 -24.31
CA SER A 57 -5.19 -22.28 -25.57
C SER A 57 -3.76 -21.80 -25.42
N LEU A 58 -3.38 -21.31 -24.23
CA LEU A 58 -2.01 -20.92 -23.93
C LEU A 58 -1.07 -22.13 -23.87
N THR A 59 0.16 -21.89 -24.28
CA THR A 59 1.26 -22.83 -24.07
C THR A 59 1.61 -22.95 -22.58
N ALA A 60 2.33 -24.01 -22.24
CA ALA A 60 2.81 -24.23 -20.88
C ALA A 60 3.72 -23.08 -20.41
N ASP A 61 4.57 -22.57 -21.30
CA ASP A 61 5.53 -21.50 -21.01
C ASP A 61 4.83 -20.16 -20.76
N GLU A 62 3.84 -19.80 -21.58
CA GLU A 62 3.02 -18.59 -21.36
C GLU A 62 2.27 -18.66 -20.03
N THR A 63 1.68 -19.82 -19.73
CA THR A 63 0.97 -20.04 -18.46
C THR A 63 1.94 -19.94 -17.26
N ALA A 64 3.15 -20.49 -17.39
CA ALA A 64 4.17 -20.40 -16.35
C ALA A 64 4.65 -18.96 -16.13
N ALA A 65 4.89 -18.21 -17.21
CA ALA A 65 5.27 -16.80 -17.14
C ALA A 65 4.21 -15.94 -16.44
N LEU A 66 2.93 -16.16 -16.75
CA LEU A 66 1.82 -15.46 -16.09
C LEU A 66 1.75 -15.76 -14.60
N ARG A 67 1.92 -17.03 -14.20
CA ARG A 67 1.95 -17.41 -12.78
C ARG A 67 3.11 -16.76 -12.04
N ALA A 68 4.32 -16.84 -12.60
CA ALA A 68 5.51 -16.25 -11.99
C ALA A 68 5.35 -14.72 -11.81
N ALA A 69 4.82 -14.04 -12.83
CA ALA A 69 4.55 -12.61 -12.75
C ALA A 69 3.48 -12.26 -11.69
N LEU A 70 2.40 -13.05 -11.59
CA LEU A 70 1.38 -12.87 -10.56
C LEU A 70 1.91 -13.12 -9.14
N ASP A 71 2.74 -14.13 -8.96
CA ASP A 71 3.32 -14.45 -7.66
C ASP A 71 4.32 -13.38 -7.23
N ALA A 72 5.10 -12.82 -8.16
CA ALA A 72 5.96 -11.67 -7.89
C ALA A 72 5.14 -10.45 -7.43
N GLN A 73 4.03 -10.12 -8.12
CA GLN A 73 3.13 -9.03 -7.72
C GLN A 73 2.53 -9.27 -6.32
N ARG A 74 2.04 -10.48 -6.06
CA ARG A 74 1.52 -10.86 -4.73
C ARG A 74 2.57 -10.76 -3.64
N GLY A 75 3.82 -11.16 -3.94
CA GLY A 75 4.95 -11.04 -3.03
C GLY A 75 5.24 -9.60 -2.66
N VAL A 76 5.29 -8.69 -3.66
CA VAL A 76 5.47 -7.25 -3.44
C VAL A 76 4.35 -6.68 -2.56
N ASN A 77 3.09 -6.97 -2.89
CA ASN A 77 1.95 -6.48 -2.09
C ASN A 77 2.00 -6.97 -0.64
N LYS A 78 2.34 -8.26 -0.42
CA LYS A 78 2.51 -8.81 0.94
C LYS A 78 3.63 -8.12 1.70
N ALA A 79 4.77 -7.86 1.05
CA ALA A 79 5.89 -7.17 1.67
C ALA A 79 5.51 -5.72 2.05
N GLU A 80 4.77 -5.02 1.18
CA GLU A 80 4.28 -3.67 1.45
C GLU A 80 3.27 -3.65 2.61
N THR A 81 2.29 -4.54 2.61
CA THR A 81 1.34 -4.67 3.74
C THR A 81 2.06 -5.01 5.05
N ALA A 82 3.01 -5.94 5.03
CA ALA A 82 3.82 -6.27 6.21
C ALA A 82 4.63 -5.08 6.70
N ARG A 83 5.14 -4.24 5.79
CA ARG A 83 5.84 -3.00 6.11
C ARG A 83 4.91 -1.99 6.77
N LEU A 84 3.71 -1.74 6.23
CA LEU A 84 2.75 -0.82 6.83
C LEU A 84 2.40 -1.24 8.26
N HIS A 85 2.11 -2.52 8.48
CA HIS A 85 1.87 -3.06 9.82
C HIS A 85 3.08 -2.98 10.74
N TRP A 86 4.29 -3.13 10.22
CA TRP A 86 5.51 -2.91 11.00
C TRP A 86 5.60 -1.45 11.47
N ILE A 87 5.36 -0.48 10.59
CA ILE A 87 5.37 0.95 10.95
C ILE A 87 4.31 1.25 12.02
N GLU A 88 3.10 0.72 11.86
CA GLU A 88 2.01 0.88 12.83
C GLU A 88 2.40 0.39 14.23
N ARG A 89 2.95 -0.84 14.31
CA ARG A 89 3.42 -1.42 15.58
C ARG A 89 4.56 -0.62 16.19
N THR A 90 5.54 -0.20 15.38
CA THR A 90 6.67 0.60 15.85
C THR A 90 6.19 1.94 16.41
N ARG A 91 5.24 2.61 15.75
CA ARG A 91 4.63 3.85 16.23
C ARG A 91 3.97 3.67 17.59
N GLU A 92 3.17 2.62 17.76
CA GLU A 92 2.53 2.31 19.05
C GLU A 92 3.57 2.08 20.16
N GLN A 93 4.65 1.38 19.87
CA GLN A 93 5.75 1.15 20.82
C GLN A 93 6.45 2.46 21.21
N LEU A 94 6.72 3.34 20.24
CA LEU A 94 7.32 4.66 20.48
C LEU A 94 6.41 5.55 21.34
N LEU A 95 5.10 5.45 21.18
CA LEU A 95 4.14 6.18 22.01
C LEU A 95 3.99 5.58 23.41
N ALA A 96 4.25 4.29 23.59
CA ALA A 96 4.13 3.61 24.87
C ALA A 96 5.38 3.77 25.78
N ASN A 97 6.59 3.73 25.23
CA ASN A 97 7.84 3.77 26.01
C ASN A 97 8.91 4.65 25.33
N ASP A 98 9.54 5.55 26.09
CA ASP A 98 10.63 6.41 25.62
C ASP A 98 11.92 5.61 25.30
N GLU A 99 12.12 4.45 25.93
CA GLU A 99 13.23 3.56 25.61
C GLU A 99 13.12 2.97 24.19
N ALA A 100 11.89 2.83 23.66
CA ALA A 100 11.66 2.32 22.31
C ALA A 100 12.31 3.22 21.26
N LEU A 101 12.38 4.54 21.49
CA LEU A 101 13.08 5.45 20.60
C LEU A 101 14.58 5.16 20.59
N THR A 102 15.17 4.87 21.75
CA THR A 102 16.60 4.55 21.83
C THR A 102 16.93 3.25 21.08
N ALA A 103 16.05 2.25 21.17
CA ALA A 103 16.18 1.02 20.39
C ALA A 103 16.01 1.29 18.88
N PHE A 104 15.00 2.06 18.50
CA PHE A 104 14.75 2.42 17.10
C PHE A 104 15.92 3.16 16.46
N ILE A 105 16.52 4.14 17.15
CA ILE A 105 17.68 4.89 16.63
C ILE A 105 18.93 4.00 16.52
N ARG A 106 19.07 2.97 17.38
CA ARG A 106 20.16 2.01 17.26
C ARG A 106 20.05 1.18 15.97
N GLU A 107 18.83 0.82 15.60
CA GLU A 107 18.54 0.08 14.36
C GLU A 107 18.53 0.99 13.11
N HIS A 108 18.19 2.26 13.29
CA HIS A 108 18.12 3.28 12.24
C HIS A 108 18.96 4.54 12.60
N PRO A 109 20.30 4.48 12.54
CA PRO A 109 21.17 5.57 12.99
C PRO A 109 21.06 6.87 12.19
N SER A 110 20.50 6.81 10.98
CA SER A 110 20.29 7.97 10.11
C SER A 110 19.01 8.76 10.42
N ALA A 111 18.17 8.28 11.34
CA ALA A 111 16.92 8.94 11.69
C ALA A 111 17.17 10.18 12.55
N ASP A 112 16.40 11.27 12.33
CA ASP A 112 16.46 12.46 13.17
C ASP A 112 15.81 12.18 14.53
N VAL A 113 16.65 11.98 15.54
CA VAL A 113 16.24 11.69 16.92
C VAL A 113 15.39 12.83 17.51
N GLN A 114 15.71 14.08 17.19
CA GLN A 114 15.08 15.23 17.80
C GLN A 114 13.69 15.49 17.23
N GLU A 115 13.54 15.28 15.92
CA GLU A 115 12.23 15.25 15.26
C GLU A 115 11.36 14.13 15.85
N GLY A 116 11.89 12.91 15.94
CA GLY A 116 11.16 11.76 16.53
C GLY A 116 10.66 12.03 17.96
N ARG A 117 11.51 12.59 18.83
CA ARG A 117 11.11 12.99 20.20
C ARG A 117 10.00 14.02 20.21
N THR A 118 10.04 14.98 19.30
CA THR A 118 9.05 16.06 19.23
C THR A 118 7.70 15.51 18.78
N LEU A 119 7.70 14.66 17.74
CA LEU A 119 6.50 13.98 17.24
C LEU A 119 5.85 13.10 18.31
N ILE A 120 6.64 12.31 19.05
CA ILE A 120 6.14 11.45 20.13
C ILE A 120 5.45 12.28 21.22
N ARG A 121 6.09 13.34 21.71
CA ARG A 121 5.52 14.20 22.76
C ARG A 121 4.22 14.86 22.30
N ASN A 122 4.22 15.42 21.09
CA ASN A 122 3.05 16.10 20.57
C ASN A 122 1.89 15.13 20.29
N ALA A 123 2.17 13.94 19.76
CA ALA A 123 1.16 12.90 19.55
C ALA A 123 0.52 12.42 20.85
N ARG A 124 1.31 12.23 21.91
CA ARG A 124 0.78 11.91 23.25
C ARG A 124 -0.11 13.04 23.79
N ARG A 125 0.31 14.30 23.61
CA ARG A 125 -0.45 15.48 24.03
C ARG A 125 -1.78 15.61 23.27
N GLU A 126 -1.78 15.40 21.95
CA GLU A 126 -3.00 15.40 21.14
C GLU A 126 -3.98 14.31 21.58
N ALA A 127 -3.50 13.09 21.82
CA ALA A 127 -4.31 11.98 22.32
C ALA A 127 -4.95 12.30 23.69
N GLN A 128 -4.18 12.91 24.60
CA GLN A 128 -4.71 13.32 25.91
C GLN A 128 -5.75 14.45 25.80
N GLN A 129 -5.63 15.32 24.81
CA GLN A 129 -6.54 16.44 24.58
C GLN A 129 -7.75 16.06 23.69
N GLY A 130 -7.85 14.81 23.24
CA GLY A 130 -8.90 14.37 22.31
C GLY A 130 -8.87 15.08 20.96
N LYS A 131 -7.71 15.64 20.58
CA LYS A 131 -7.54 16.37 19.32
C LYS A 131 -7.40 15.40 18.13
N PRO A 132 -7.68 15.85 16.90
CA PRO A 132 -7.41 15.07 15.70
C PRO A 132 -5.96 14.57 15.66
N PRO A 133 -5.69 13.33 15.22
CA PRO A 133 -4.38 12.68 15.35
C PRO A 133 -3.41 13.13 14.26
N ARG A 134 -3.00 14.40 14.29
CA ARG A 134 -2.06 14.96 13.30
C ARG A 134 -0.65 14.43 13.54
N TYR A 135 -0.08 14.58 14.73
CA TYR A 135 1.30 14.12 15.00
C TYR A 135 1.42 12.60 15.00
N PHE A 136 0.32 11.88 15.21
CA PHE A 136 0.27 10.43 15.04
C PHE A 136 0.44 10.00 13.57
N ARG A 137 -0.07 10.81 12.63
CA ARG A 137 0.13 10.62 11.19
C ARG A 137 1.54 11.06 10.77
N GLU A 138 2.03 12.17 11.29
CA GLU A 138 3.41 12.63 11.02
C GLU A 138 4.46 11.64 11.55
N LEU A 139 4.25 11.05 12.74
CA LEU A 139 5.12 10.02 13.30
C LEU A 139 5.20 8.76 12.41
N PHE A 140 4.09 8.39 11.76
CA PHE A 140 4.11 7.30 10.77
C PHE A 140 5.05 7.63 9.60
N GLN A 141 4.95 8.85 9.06
CA GLN A 141 5.80 9.29 7.94
C GLN A 141 7.27 9.37 8.35
N TRP A 142 7.56 9.84 9.56
CA TRP A 142 8.92 9.85 10.09
C TRP A 142 9.52 8.44 10.18
N ILE A 143 8.79 7.46 10.72
CA ILE A 143 9.24 6.05 10.78
C ILE A 143 9.44 5.48 9.37
N LYS A 144 8.49 5.78 8.45
CA LYS A 144 8.59 5.39 7.04
C LYS A 144 9.91 5.90 6.45
N SER A 145 10.18 7.20 6.54
CA SER A 145 11.41 7.83 6.04
C SER A 145 12.68 7.27 6.70
N ALA A 146 12.68 7.14 8.04
CA ALA A 146 13.80 6.63 8.82
C ALA A 146 14.19 5.17 8.49
N SER A 147 13.20 4.33 8.16
CA SER A 147 13.42 2.93 7.74
C SER A 147 13.95 2.78 6.30
N GLY A 148 14.36 3.87 5.64
CA GLY A 148 14.83 3.84 4.25
C GLY A 148 13.70 3.71 3.22
N ALA A 149 12.47 4.09 3.56
CA ALA A 149 11.33 4.10 2.62
C ALA A 149 11.24 5.37 1.75
N ALA A 150 12.28 6.20 1.73
CA ALA A 150 12.29 7.50 1.03
C ALA A 150 12.38 7.36 -0.50
N GLY A 151 11.59 6.46 -1.09
CA GLY A 151 11.44 6.28 -2.53
C GLY A 151 10.11 6.77 -3.09
N ASP A 152 9.21 7.33 -2.27
CA ASP A 152 7.90 7.80 -2.73
C ASP A 152 7.48 9.06 -1.97
N ALA A 153 8.19 10.15 -2.25
CA ALA A 153 7.84 11.50 -1.82
C ALA A 153 6.80 12.08 -2.79
N SER A 154 5.52 11.73 -2.61
CA SER A 154 4.42 12.39 -3.32
C SER A 154 3.11 12.41 -2.54
N ASP A 155 3.16 12.56 -1.22
CA ASP A 155 1.98 12.91 -0.44
C ASP A 155 2.38 13.88 0.69
N ALA A 156 2.72 15.10 0.28
CA ALA A 156 2.76 16.22 1.19
C ALA A 156 1.32 16.69 1.39
N PRO A 157 0.78 16.71 2.62
CA PRO A 157 -0.49 17.38 2.85
C PRO A 157 -0.23 18.89 2.67
N GLU A 158 -0.91 19.50 1.71
CA GLU A 158 -1.00 20.96 1.62
C GLU A 158 -1.55 21.49 2.95
N HIS A 159 -0.65 22.07 3.75
CA HIS A 159 -1.03 22.72 5.00
C HIS A 159 -1.28 24.19 4.68
N SER A 160 -2.55 24.55 4.50
CA SER A 160 -2.99 25.93 4.75
C SER A 160 -2.85 26.18 6.25
N PRO A 161 -2.12 27.21 6.71
CA PRO A 161 -2.21 27.63 8.09
C PRO A 161 -3.52 28.41 8.24
N GLU A 162 -4.55 27.80 8.83
CA GLU A 162 -5.59 28.60 9.47
C GLU A 162 -4.96 29.16 10.75
N SER A 163 -4.79 30.47 10.74
CA SER A 163 -4.46 31.32 11.86
C SER A 163 -5.51 31.16 12.96
N ASP A 164 -5.10 30.64 14.11
CA ASP A 164 -5.83 30.87 15.36
C ASP A 164 -5.68 32.37 15.66
N ASP A 165 -6.77 33.12 15.48
CA ASP A 165 -6.91 34.47 16.04
C ASP A 165 -6.96 34.31 17.57
N ASP A 166 -5.97 34.93 18.21
CA ASP A 166 -5.98 35.30 19.62
C ASP A 166 -7.17 36.25 19.86
N ASP A 167 -8.20 35.79 20.57
CA ASP A 167 -9.10 36.70 21.29
C ASP A 167 -8.86 36.51 22.80
N ASP A 168 -7.87 37.27 23.25
CA ASP A 168 -7.63 37.67 24.63
C ASP A 168 -8.50 38.91 24.88
N GLU A 169 -9.57 38.80 25.67
CA GLU A 169 -10.08 39.95 26.44
C GLU A 169 -10.56 39.52 27.83
N ALA A 170 -9.74 39.93 28.80
CA ALA A 170 -10.03 40.59 30.09
C ALA A 170 -11.46 40.54 30.67
#